data_AF-A0A5N5QF25-F1
#
_entry.id   AF-A0A5N5QF25-F1
#
_cell.length_a   1.000
_cell.length_b   1.000
_cell.length_c   1.000
_cell.angle_alpha   90.00
_cell.angle_beta   90.00
_cell.angle_gamma   90.00
#
_symmetry.space_group_name_H-M   'P 1'
#
loop_
_entity.id
_entity.type
_entity.pdbx_description
1 polymer ?
#
loop_
_entity_poly.entity_id
_entity_poly.type
_entity_poly.pdbx_seq_one_letter_code
_entity_poly.pdbx_strand_id
1 'polypeptide(L)'
;MVSDSHFIYAATAVRYIFADDVDVDTKGRLKKMLAVDFISNLRFGHINRLYSTILVGVLDNQKFELDERERRKLALWTVVCVQKSVSINTLVALAGLVNEDQAWRAIQPLRSVLHVSTRNSSVSALHASFPDYLFDKTRSEKFFCDSKKHNQLVARRCFDIMKAQLKFNICDLEPPSVPDEETQDLKTRIEEKISQELFYVCRFWVDHLRLTEMSEELGSMLNEFLSQRLLFWMEVMNLKDCMITGLAELLKCCTSMGIHQICRCNLPES
;
A
#
# COMPACT_ATOMS: atom_id res chain seq x y z
N MET A 1 -11.81 5.01 -26.48
CA MET A 1 -10.76 5.65 -25.66
C MET A 1 -11.05 7.12 -25.29
N VAL A 2 -11.82 7.92 -26.06
CA VAL A 2 -12.24 9.29 -25.61
C VAL A 2 -13.39 9.23 -24.58
N SER A 3 -14.16 8.15 -24.55
CA SER A 3 -15.26 7.90 -23.61
C SER A 3 -14.81 7.76 -22.15
N ASP A 4 -13.66 7.11 -21.93
CA ASP A 4 -13.31 6.58 -20.61
C ASP A 4 -12.86 7.70 -19.67
N SER A 5 -12.11 8.69 -20.17
CA SER A 5 -11.69 9.85 -19.36
C SER A 5 -12.86 10.71 -18.89
N HIS A 6 -13.90 10.87 -19.71
CA HIS A 6 -15.09 11.64 -19.36
C HIS A 6 -15.96 10.89 -18.35
N PHE A 7 -16.07 9.57 -18.49
CA PHE A 7 -16.78 8.74 -17.52
C PHE A 7 -16.09 8.75 -16.14
N ILE A 8 -14.76 8.60 -16.11
CA ILE A 8 -13.99 8.65 -14.86
C ILE A 8 -14.13 10.04 -14.21
N TYR A 9 -14.05 11.12 -14.99
CA TYR A 9 -14.28 12.47 -14.48
C TYR A 9 -15.67 12.60 -13.88
N ALA A 10 -16.73 12.29 -14.63
CA ALA A 10 -18.11 12.43 -14.18
C ALA A 10 -18.39 11.59 -12.92
N ALA A 11 -17.95 10.33 -12.90
CA ALA A 11 -18.10 9.45 -11.75
C ALA A 11 -17.35 9.98 -10.51
N THR A 12 -16.11 10.44 -10.69
CA THR A 12 -15.30 11.03 -9.60
C THR A 12 -15.92 12.33 -9.09
N ALA A 13 -16.42 13.17 -9.98
CA ALA A 13 -17.07 14.45 -9.68
C ALA A 13 -18.35 14.23 -8.87
N VAL A 14 -19.21 13.31 -9.32
CA VAL A 14 -20.44 12.95 -8.61
C VAL A 14 -20.11 12.43 -7.21
N ARG A 15 -19.17 11.49 -7.08
CA ARG A 15 -18.76 10.96 -5.76
C ARG A 15 -18.11 12.00 -4.86
N TYR A 16 -17.45 13.00 -5.44
CA TYR A 16 -16.89 14.11 -4.68
C TYR A 16 -17.99 15.04 -4.19
N ILE A 17 -18.94 15.42 -5.04
CA ILE A 17 -20.02 16.35 -4.68
C ILE A 17 -21.02 15.70 -3.73
N PHE A 18 -21.41 14.46 -4.04
CA PHE A 18 -22.36 13.63 -3.31
C PHE A 18 -21.61 12.46 -2.68
N ALA A 19 -21.22 12.62 -1.41
CA ALA A 19 -20.61 11.54 -0.65
C ALA A 19 -21.74 10.79 0.07
N ASP A 20 -22.17 9.66 -0.49
CA ASP A 20 -23.39 8.93 -0.07
C ASP A 20 -23.47 8.60 1.44
N ASP A 21 -22.31 8.48 2.11
CA ASP A 21 -22.21 8.05 3.52
C ASP A 21 -21.58 9.10 4.47
N VAL A 22 -21.35 10.34 4.01
CA VAL A 22 -20.65 11.36 4.81
C VAL A 22 -21.34 12.71 4.66
N ASP A 23 -21.61 13.38 5.78
CA ASP A 23 -22.10 14.76 5.75
C ASP A 23 -21.02 15.68 5.15
N VAL A 24 -21.31 16.22 3.97
CA VAL A 24 -20.39 17.05 3.19
C VAL A 24 -21.07 18.30 2.70
N ASP A 25 -20.33 19.41 2.60
CA ASP A 25 -20.81 20.65 2.00
C ASP A 25 -20.97 20.50 0.47
N THR A 26 -22.06 19.87 0.05
CA THR A 26 -22.40 19.62 -1.37
C THR A 26 -22.38 20.92 -2.17
N LYS A 27 -22.97 22.00 -1.64
CA LYS A 27 -23.04 23.30 -2.32
C LYS A 27 -21.65 23.91 -2.49
N GLY A 28 -20.81 23.86 -1.46
CA GLY A 28 -19.44 24.34 -1.53
C GLY A 28 -18.56 23.50 -2.46
N ARG A 29 -18.69 22.18 -2.46
CA ARG A 29 -17.97 21.28 -3.38
C ARG A 29 -18.36 21.53 -4.83
N LEU A 30 -19.65 21.69 -5.12
CA LEU A 30 -20.13 22.06 -6.45
C LEU A 30 -19.59 23.42 -6.90
N LYS A 31 -19.64 24.45 -6.04
CA LYS A 31 -19.06 25.77 -6.33
C LYS A 31 -17.57 25.68 -6.66
N LYS A 32 -16.81 24.89 -5.89
CA LYS A 32 -15.38 24.65 -6.14
C LYS A 32 -15.15 23.99 -7.50
N MET A 33 -15.95 22.98 -7.86
CA MET A 33 -15.84 22.34 -9.17
C MET A 33 -16.16 23.29 -10.32
N LEU A 34 -17.25 24.05 -10.23
CA LEU A 34 -17.63 25.01 -11.27
C LEU A 34 -16.59 26.12 -11.46
N ALA A 35 -15.94 26.59 -10.39
CA ALA A 35 -14.88 27.59 -10.49
C ALA A 35 -13.61 27.06 -11.21
N VAL A 36 -13.40 25.74 -11.22
CA VAL A 36 -12.22 25.09 -11.80
C VAL A 36 -12.37 24.83 -13.31
N ASP A 37 -13.59 24.64 -13.80
CA ASP A 37 -13.88 24.31 -15.21
C ASP A 37 -13.72 25.52 -16.17
N PHE A 38 -13.82 26.75 -15.68
CA PHE A 38 -13.67 27.97 -16.51
C PHE A 38 -12.24 28.20 -17.07
N ILE A 39 -11.22 27.46 -16.63
CA ILE A 39 -9.80 27.81 -16.83
C ILE A 39 -9.03 26.86 -17.79
N SER A 40 -9.62 25.85 -18.46
CA SER A 40 -8.83 25.03 -19.43
C SER A 40 -9.59 24.25 -20.50
N ASN A 41 -8.98 24.17 -21.69
CA ASN A 41 -9.41 23.39 -22.86
C ASN A 41 -8.55 22.10 -23.11
N LEU A 42 -7.98 21.45 -22.09
CA LEU A 42 -7.13 20.26 -22.27
C LEU A 42 -7.76 18.99 -21.65
N ARG A 43 -7.84 17.92 -22.47
CA ARG A 43 -8.51 16.63 -22.17
C ARG A 43 -8.08 15.93 -20.87
N PHE A 44 -6.80 16.01 -20.49
CA PHE A 44 -6.29 15.48 -19.21
C PHE A 44 -6.24 16.53 -18.09
N GLY A 45 -6.38 17.81 -18.44
CA GLY A 45 -6.36 18.91 -17.46
C GLY A 45 -7.54 18.84 -16.49
N HIS A 46 -8.72 18.42 -16.98
CA HIS A 46 -9.93 18.40 -16.17
C HIS A 46 -9.89 17.36 -15.05
N ILE A 47 -9.47 16.12 -15.35
CA ILE A 47 -9.34 15.06 -14.33
C ILE A 47 -8.19 15.34 -13.35
N ASN A 48 -7.04 15.84 -13.84
CA ASN A 48 -5.92 16.22 -12.97
C ASN A 48 -6.32 17.33 -12.00
N ARG A 49 -7.10 18.33 -12.47
CA ARG A 49 -7.63 19.40 -11.62
C ARG A 49 -8.64 18.91 -10.60
N LEU A 50 -9.49 17.96 -10.98
CA LEU A 50 -10.42 17.32 -10.04
C LEU A 50 -9.64 16.62 -8.93
N TYR A 51 -8.60 15.84 -9.28
CA TYR A 51 -7.71 15.23 -8.31
C TYR A 51 -7.01 16.27 -7.43
N SER A 52 -6.42 17.33 -8.00
CA SER A 52 -5.81 18.43 -7.22
C SER A 52 -6.81 19.06 -6.25
N THR A 53 -8.06 19.30 -6.69
CA THR A 53 -9.11 19.93 -5.87
C THR A 53 -9.48 19.06 -4.67
N ILE A 54 -9.60 17.74 -4.90
CA ILE A 54 -9.85 16.76 -3.84
C ILE A 54 -8.67 16.76 -2.85
N LEU A 55 -7.44 16.68 -3.34
CA LEU A 55 -6.23 16.60 -2.52
C LEU A 55 -5.97 17.87 -1.72
N VAL A 56 -6.23 19.07 -2.27
CA VAL A 56 -6.17 20.33 -1.49
C VAL A 56 -7.14 20.28 -0.31
N GLY A 57 -8.37 19.79 -0.53
CA GLY A 57 -9.37 19.71 0.54
C GLY A 57 -9.03 18.70 1.65
N VAL A 58 -8.18 17.71 1.38
CA VAL A 58 -7.85 16.63 2.32
C VAL A 58 -6.46 16.79 2.93
N LEU A 59 -5.45 17.11 2.14
CA LEU A 59 -4.05 17.15 2.54
C LEU A 59 -3.53 18.56 2.85
N ASP A 60 -4.18 19.60 2.35
CA ASP A 60 -3.76 21.01 2.54
C ASP A 60 -4.84 21.84 3.25
N ASN A 61 -5.69 21.18 4.01
CA ASN A 61 -6.73 21.85 4.77
C ASN A 61 -6.14 22.47 6.04
N GLN A 62 -6.14 23.80 6.08
CA GLN A 62 -5.55 24.58 7.17
C GLN A 62 -6.13 24.29 8.56
N LYS A 63 -7.29 23.63 8.63
CA LYS A 63 -7.92 23.20 9.89
C LYS A 63 -7.22 22.02 10.57
N PHE A 64 -6.39 21.26 9.85
CA PHE A 64 -5.68 20.11 10.40
C PHE A 64 -4.27 20.50 10.85
N GLU A 65 -3.82 19.95 11.97
CA GLU A 65 -2.43 20.03 12.42
C GLU A 65 -1.48 19.36 11.41
N LEU A 66 -0.21 19.76 11.43
CA LEU A 66 0.81 19.24 10.49
C LEU A 66 0.91 17.71 10.56
N ASP A 67 0.94 17.14 11.76
CA ASP A 67 1.03 15.69 11.96
C ASP A 67 -0.21 14.94 11.45
N GLU A 68 -1.39 15.58 11.46
CA GLU A 68 -2.58 14.99 10.88
C GLU A 68 -2.51 14.99 9.34
N ARG A 69 -2.01 16.07 8.73
CA ARG A 69 -1.84 16.13 7.27
C ARG A 69 -0.81 15.12 6.78
N GLU A 70 0.32 14.99 7.49
CA GLU A 70 1.34 13.99 7.14
C GLU A 70 0.82 12.56 7.30
N ARG A 71 0.04 12.24 8.34
CA ARG A 71 -0.61 10.92 8.46
C ARG A 71 -1.58 10.65 7.31
N ARG A 72 -2.39 11.63 6.91
CA ARG A 72 -3.30 11.51 5.75
C ARG A 72 -2.54 11.24 4.46
N LYS A 73 -1.43 11.95 4.27
CA LYS A 73 -0.54 11.81 3.11
C LYS A 73 0.15 10.44 3.09
N LEU A 74 0.71 10.00 4.21
CA LEU A 74 1.32 8.67 4.35
C LEU A 74 0.30 7.56 4.05
N ALA A 75 -0.91 7.65 4.61
CA ALA A 75 -1.98 6.70 4.33
C ALA A 75 -2.31 6.65 2.83
N LEU A 76 -2.51 7.80 2.20
CA LEU A 76 -2.81 7.90 0.77
C LEU A 76 -1.68 7.30 -0.08
N TRP A 77 -0.44 7.70 0.19
CA TRP A 77 0.73 7.22 -0.55
C TRP A 77 0.90 5.72 -0.39
N THR A 78 0.65 5.17 0.79
CA THR A 78 0.65 3.72 1.00
C THR A 78 -0.42 3.04 0.17
N VAL A 79 -1.66 3.54 0.18
CA VAL A 79 -2.76 2.96 -0.63
C VAL A 79 -2.45 2.93 -2.12
N VAL A 80 -1.73 3.92 -2.66
CA VAL A 80 -1.39 3.93 -4.10
C VAL A 80 -0.14 3.11 -4.43
N CYS A 81 0.72 2.81 -3.44
CA CYS A 81 1.93 2.01 -3.64
C CYS A 81 1.76 0.51 -3.33
N VAL A 82 0.70 0.10 -2.63
CA VAL A 82 0.44 -1.34 -2.37
C VAL A 82 0.13 -2.09 -3.67
N GLN A 83 0.60 -3.34 -3.76
CA GLN A 83 0.51 -4.16 -4.98
C GLN A 83 -0.88 -4.79 -5.19
N LYS A 84 -1.67 -4.88 -4.12
CA LYS A 84 -3.07 -5.31 -4.13
C LYS A 84 -3.87 -4.49 -3.13
N SER A 85 -5.20 -4.59 -3.19
CA SER A 85 -6.06 -4.04 -2.15
C SER A 85 -5.66 -4.63 -0.79
N VAL A 86 -5.55 -3.76 0.19
CA VAL A 86 -5.09 -4.12 1.54
C VAL A 86 -6.20 -3.86 2.53
N SER A 87 -6.21 -4.59 3.64
CA SER A 87 -7.12 -4.27 4.74
C SER A 87 -6.72 -3.00 5.46
N ILE A 88 -7.62 -2.44 6.26
CA ILE A 88 -7.30 -1.29 7.12
C ILE A 88 -6.15 -1.60 8.08
N ASN A 89 -6.08 -2.81 8.66
CA ASN A 89 -4.99 -3.21 9.54
C ASN A 89 -3.64 -3.26 8.82
N THR A 90 -3.63 -3.79 7.59
CA THR A 90 -2.43 -3.72 6.74
C THR A 90 -2.07 -2.28 6.39
N LEU A 91 -3.04 -1.41 6.10
CA LEU A 91 -2.76 0.01 5.87
C LEU A 91 -2.15 0.67 7.13
N VAL A 92 -2.69 0.40 8.31
CA VAL A 92 -2.17 0.93 9.59
C VAL A 92 -0.70 0.53 9.76
N ALA A 93 -0.40 -0.76 9.58
CA ALA A 93 0.94 -1.29 9.75
C ALA A 93 1.94 -0.72 8.72
N LEU A 94 1.55 -0.63 7.45
CA LEU A 94 2.43 -0.15 6.37
C LEU A 94 2.59 1.38 6.35
N ALA A 95 1.56 2.14 6.71
CA ALA A 95 1.63 3.60 6.77
C ALA A 95 2.20 4.11 8.12
N GLY A 96 2.41 3.23 9.10
CA GLY A 96 2.89 3.60 10.44
C GLY A 96 1.86 4.43 11.22
N LEU A 97 0.58 4.11 11.07
CA LEU A 97 -0.50 4.75 11.82
C LEU A 97 -0.67 4.09 13.18
N VAL A 98 -1.33 4.79 14.11
CA VAL A 98 -1.52 4.26 15.47
C VAL A 98 -2.61 3.20 15.54
N ASN A 99 -3.70 3.38 14.79
CA ASN A 99 -4.88 2.51 14.85
C ASN A 99 -5.78 2.67 13.61
N GLU A 100 -6.77 1.79 13.49
CA GLU A 100 -7.74 1.81 12.39
C GLU A 100 -8.50 3.14 12.28
N ASP A 101 -8.81 3.77 13.42
CA ASP A 101 -9.54 5.04 13.48
C ASP A 101 -8.76 6.19 12.80
N GLN A 102 -7.44 6.24 12.97
CA GLN A 102 -6.59 7.16 12.20
C GLN A 102 -6.59 6.83 10.70
N ALA A 103 -6.53 5.55 10.33
CA ALA A 103 -6.58 5.13 8.94
C ALA A 103 -7.91 5.52 8.28
N TRP A 104 -9.03 5.26 8.95
CA TRP A 104 -10.37 5.64 8.49
C TRP A 104 -10.51 7.14 8.30
N ARG A 105 -10.11 7.96 9.29
CA ARG A 105 -10.14 9.43 9.14
C ARG A 105 -9.27 9.92 7.98
N ALA A 106 -8.18 9.22 7.68
CA ALA A 106 -7.29 9.55 6.58
C ALA A 106 -7.90 9.24 5.20
N ILE A 107 -8.46 8.04 5.02
CA ILE A 107 -8.94 7.57 3.71
C ILE A 107 -10.40 7.95 3.41
N GLN A 108 -11.24 8.17 4.43
CA GLN A 108 -12.67 8.44 4.26
C GLN A 108 -12.95 9.68 3.39
N PRO A 109 -12.22 10.81 3.53
CA PRO A 109 -12.41 11.96 2.64
C PRO A 109 -11.97 11.72 1.19
N LEU A 110 -11.25 10.63 0.92
CA LEU A 110 -10.69 10.26 -0.38
C LEU A 110 -11.54 9.20 -1.10
N ARG A 111 -12.74 8.85 -0.61
CA ARG A 111 -13.64 7.86 -1.25
C ARG A 111 -14.06 8.18 -2.69
N SER A 112 -13.93 9.42 -3.12
CA SER A 112 -14.12 9.79 -4.53
C SER A 112 -13.04 9.23 -5.46
N VAL A 113 -11.85 8.94 -4.92
CA VAL A 113 -10.66 8.46 -5.67
C VAL A 113 -10.12 7.13 -5.16
N LEU A 114 -10.52 6.70 -3.96
CA LEU A 114 -10.22 5.41 -3.37
C LEU A 114 -11.48 4.54 -3.32
N HIS A 115 -11.33 3.28 -3.65
CA HIS A 115 -12.32 2.28 -3.31
C HIS A 115 -12.09 1.83 -1.86
N VAL A 116 -13.12 1.95 -1.03
CA VAL A 116 -13.10 1.47 0.35
C VAL A 116 -14.29 0.55 0.54
N SER A 117 -14.03 -0.76 0.65
CA SER A 117 -15.06 -1.77 0.76
C SER A 117 -15.41 -2.00 2.23
N THR A 118 -16.69 -1.86 2.58
CA THR A 118 -17.21 -2.11 3.92
C THR A 118 -17.35 -3.60 4.23
N ARG A 119 -17.39 -4.49 3.21
CA ARG A 119 -17.59 -5.93 3.40
C ARG A 119 -16.33 -6.69 3.82
N ASN A 120 -15.17 -6.27 3.33
CA ASN A 120 -13.88 -6.91 3.61
C ASN A 120 -12.84 -5.92 4.15
N SER A 121 -13.30 -4.72 4.53
CA SER A 121 -12.46 -3.63 5.05
C SER A 121 -11.23 -3.36 4.21
N SER A 122 -11.34 -3.50 2.88
CA SER A 122 -10.21 -3.33 1.97
C SER A 122 -10.20 -1.97 1.29
N VAL A 123 -8.99 -1.46 1.03
CA VAL A 123 -8.76 -0.17 0.39
C VAL A 123 -7.85 -0.32 -0.82
N SER A 124 -8.18 0.39 -1.90
CA SER A 124 -7.36 0.51 -3.10
C SER A 124 -7.65 1.83 -3.82
N ALA A 125 -6.82 2.19 -4.79
CA ALA A 125 -7.21 3.22 -5.75
C ALA A 125 -8.48 2.80 -6.51
N LEU A 126 -9.37 3.74 -6.78
CA LEU A 126 -10.61 3.48 -7.51
C LEU A 126 -10.37 3.24 -9.00
N HIS A 127 -9.40 3.95 -9.57
CA HIS A 127 -9.01 3.84 -10.97
C HIS A 127 -7.51 4.10 -11.13
N ALA A 128 -6.86 3.44 -12.10
CA ALA A 128 -5.42 3.52 -12.34
C ALA A 128 -4.92 4.95 -12.63
N SER A 129 -5.78 5.79 -13.23
CA SER A 129 -5.44 7.18 -13.55
C SER A 129 -5.13 8.06 -12.34
N PHE A 130 -5.54 7.66 -11.12
CA PHE A 130 -5.26 8.41 -9.89
C PHE A 130 -3.84 8.17 -9.38
N PRO A 131 -3.36 6.91 -9.18
CA PRO A 131 -1.94 6.63 -9.01
C PRO A 131 -1.07 7.22 -10.13
N ASP A 132 -1.47 7.08 -11.40
CA ASP A 132 -0.73 7.66 -12.54
C ASP A 132 -0.56 9.18 -12.43
N TYR A 133 -1.56 9.86 -11.85
CA TYR A 133 -1.49 11.29 -11.57
C TYR A 133 -0.53 11.59 -10.42
N LEU A 134 -0.61 10.85 -9.31
CA LEU A 134 0.23 11.07 -8.12
C LEU A 134 1.71 10.75 -8.35
N PHE A 135 2.02 9.80 -9.24
CA PHE A 135 3.39 9.42 -9.61
C PHE A 135 4.01 10.31 -10.69
N ASP A 136 3.27 11.30 -11.22
CA ASP A 136 3.79 12.28 -12.15
C ASP A 136 3.93 13.65 -11.47
N LYS A 137 5.18 14.05 -11.22
CA LYS A 137 5.51 15.32 -10.55
C LYS A 137 5.02 16.54 -11.32
N THR A 138 4.96 16.47 -12.64
CA THR A 138 4.49 17.58 -13.49
C THR A 138 2.98 17.77 -13.41
N ARG A 139 2.24 16.70 -13.08
CA ARG A 139 0.77 16.72 -12.96
C ARG A 139 0.30 16.99 -11.54
N SER A 140 0.96 16.39 -10.54
CA SER A 140 0.53 16.42 -9.13
C SER A 140 1.25 17.46 -8.27
N GLU A 141 2.33 18.07 -8.77
CA GLU A 141 3.05 19.16 -8.13
C GLU A 141 3.38 18.87 -6.65
N LYS A 142 2.78 19.61 -5.71
CA LYS A 142 2.99 19.45 -4.26
C LYS A 142 2.46 18.13 -3.69
N PHE A 143 1.59 17.43 -4.41
CA PHE A 143 1.03 16.13 -4.01
C PHE A 143 1.82 14.94 -4.56
N PHE A 144 2.87 15.20 -5.33
CA PHE A 144 3.70 14.17 -5.95
C PHE A 144 4.19 13.15 -4.93
N CYS A 145 3.82 11.88 -5.19
CA CYS A 145 4.32 10.74 -4.46
C CYS A 145 5.59 10.25 -5.16
N ASP A 146 6.74 10.45 -4.52
CA ASP A 146 7.99 9.80 -4.92
C ASP A 146 7.88 8.31 -4.62
N SER A 147 7.39 7.55 -5.62
CA SER A 147 7.05 6.13 -5.46
C SER A 147 8.24 5.31 -5.02
N LYS A 148 9.47 5.65 -5.42
CA LYS A 148 10.68 4.96 -4.98
C LYS A 148 10.90 5.14 -3.49
N LYS A 149 10.89 6.39 -3.00
CA LYS A 149 11.06 6.69 -1.57
C LYS A 149 9.95 6.10 -0.72
N HIS A 150 8.71 6.15 -1.21
CA HIS A 150 7.60 5.55 -0.47
C HIS A 150 7.68 4.03 -0.45
N ASN A 151 8.08 3.37 -1.54
CA ASN A 151 8.35 1.93 -1.54
C ASN A 151 9.53 1.57 -0.62
N GLN A 152 10.52 2.45 -0.43
CA GLN A 152 11.57 2.26 0.58
C GLN A 152 10.99 2.14 1.99
N LEU A 153 10.10 3.07 2.34
CA LEU A 153 9.39 3.08 3.62
C LEU A 153 8.56 1.80 3.78
N VAL A 154 7.79 1.43 2.76
CA VAL A 154 6.94 0.23 2.80
C VAL A 154 7.80 -1.04 2.90
N ALA A 155 8.91 -1.15 2.18
CA ALA A 155 9.83 -2.28 2.27
C ALA A 155 10.41 -2.42 3.69
N ARG A 156 10.81 -1.30 4.32
CA ARG A 156 11.22 -1.30 5.74
C ARG A 156 10.11 -1.83 6.65
N ARG A 157 8.87 -1.35 6.47
CA ARG A 157 7.72 -1.84 7.25
C ARG A 157 7.45 -3.33 7.03
N CYS A 158 7.64 -3.84 5.81
CA CYS A 158 7.55 -5.27 5.54
C CYS A 158 8.53 -6.07 6.41
N PHE A 159 9.80 -5.65 6.47
CA PHE A 159 10.80 -6.31 7.30
C PHE A 159 10.51 -6.15 8.79
N ASP A 160 10.07 -4.98 9.27
CA ASP A 160 9.68 -4.77 10.66
C ASP A 160 8.55 -5.72 11.09
N ILE A 161 7.51 -5.85 10.26
CA ILE A 161 6.36 -6.74 10.51
C ILE A 161 6.81 -8.20 10.51
N MET A 162 7.59 -8.62 9.51
CA MET A 162 8.11 -9.99 9.45
C MET A 162 9.01 -10.31 10.65
N LYS A 163 9.86 -9.38 11.07
CA LYS A 163 10.71 -9.54 12.25
C LYS A 163 9.90 -9.71 13.53
N ALA A 164 8.79 -8.97 13.66
CA ALA A 164 7.92 -9.01 14.84
C ALA A 164 7.01 -10.25 14.89
N GLN A 165 6.48 -10.69 13.74
CA GLN A 165 5.40 -11.68 13.71
C GLN A 165 5.84 -13.08 13.21
N LEU A 166 6.93 -13.21 12.44
CA LEU A 166 7.41 -14.52 12.04
C LEU A 166 8.05 -15.27 13.21
N LYS A 167 7.53 -16.46 13.48
CA LYS A 167 8.03 -17.38 14.49
C LYS A 167 7.97 -18.83 13.97
N PHE A 168 8.83 -19.67 14.51
CA PHE A 168 8.78 -21.11 14.26
C PHE A 168 7.44 -21.69 14.73
N ASN A 169 6.88 -22.59 13.92
CA ASN A 169 5.63 -23.27 14.23
C ASN A 169 4.50 -22.27 14.51
N ILE A 170 4.26 -21.33 13.59
CA ILE A 170 3.37 -20.18 13.81
C ILE A 170 1.93 -20.59 14.10
N CYS A 171 1.51 -21.71 13.50
CA CYS A 171 0.20 -22.30 13.72
C CYS A 171 0.17 -23.35 14.84
N ASP A 172 1.26 -23.56 15.59
CA ASP A 172 1.37 -24.49 16.72
C ASP A 172 1.15 -25.98 16.34
N LEU A 173 1.50 -26.40 15.12
CA LEU A 173 1.27 -27.74 14.59
C LEU A 173 1.80 -28.84 15.54
N GLU A 174 0.98 -29.85 15.76
CA GLU A 174 1.36 -31.01 16.58
C GLU A 174 2.24 -31.99 15.79
N PRO A 175 3.04 -32.84 16.49
CA PRO A 175 3.78 -33.91 15.83
C PRO A 175 2.85 -34.91 15.11
N PRO A 176 3.34 -35.65 14.10
CA PRO A 176 2.53 -36.49 13.20
C PRO A 176 1.79 -37.71 13.81
N SER A 177 1.59 -37.77 15.13
CA SER A 177 1.06 -38.95 15.84
C SER A 177 -0.46 -38.93 16.11
N VAL A 178 -1.20 -37.94 15.63
CA VAL A 178 -2.63 -37.77 15.91
C VAL A 178 -3.47 -37.95 14.63
N PRO A 179 -4.62 -38.66 14.65
CA PRO A 179 -5.45 -38.92 13.46
C PRO A 179 -6.08 -37.67 12.82
N ASP A 180 -6.32 -37.74 11.51
CA ASP A 180 -6.72 -36.67 10.55
C ASP A 180 -8.04 -35.88 10.81
N GLU A 181 -8.62 -35.91 12.03
CA GLU A 181 -9.75 -35.03 12.39
C GLU A 181 -9.34 -33.52 12.48
N GLU A 182 -8.04 -33.22 12.41
CA GLU A 182 -7.43 -31.89 12.59
C GLU A 182 -7.43 -30.96 11.37
N THR A 183 -7.80 -31.46 10.18
CA THR A 183 -7.76 -30.63 8.95
C THR A 183 -8.73 -29.44 9.00
N GLN A 184 -9.79 -29.53 9.80
CA GLN A 184 -10.76 -28.44 9.99
C GLN A 184 -10.29 -27.40 11.02
N ASP A 185 -9.42 -27.78 11.97
CA ASP A 185 -8.80 -26.89 12.97
C ASP A 185 -7.64 -26.08 12.36
N LEU A 186 -6.86 -26.69 11.46
CA LEU A 186 -5.70 -26.04 10.84
C LEU A 186 -6.07 -24.76 10.08
N LYS A 187 -7.17 -24.76 9.32
CA LYS A 187 -7.59 -23.58 8.56
C LYS A 187 -7.95 -22.41 9.49
N THR A 188 -8.67 -22.70 10.57
CA THR A 188 -9.03 -21.71 11.59
C THR A 188 -7.76 -21.13 12.24
N ARG A 189 -6.81 -21.99 12.64
CA ARG A 189 -5.52 -21.55 13.21
C ARG A 189 -4.71 -20.70 12.24
N ILE A 190 -4.70 -21.03 10.96
CA ILE A 190 -4.06 -20.23 9.91
C ILE A 190 -4.70 -18.84 9.80
N GLU A 191 -6.02 -18.72 9.94
CA GLU A 191 -6.73 -17.44 9.90
C GLU A 191 -6.50 -16.61 11.18
N GLU A 192 -6.39 -17.25 12.34
CA GLU A 192 -6.16 -16.60 13.64
C GLU A 192 -4.69 -16.18 13.86
N LYS A 193 -3.74 -17.01 13.45
CA LYS A 193 -2.31 -16.85 13.78
C LYS A 193 -1.53 -16.08 12.72
N ILE A 194 -2.00 -16.10 11.47
CA ILE A 194 -1.37 -15.37 10.37
C ILE A 194 -2.25 -14.17 10.03
N SER A 195 -1.88 -13.02 10.61
CA SER A 195 -2.54 -11.74 10.38
C SER A 195 -2.55 -11.36 8.90
N GLN A 196 -3.49 -10.50 8.52
CA GLN A 196 -3.62 -10.04 7.13
C GLN A 196 -2.41 -9.22 6.70
N GLU A 197 -1.86 -8.40 7.59
CA GLU A 197 -0.66 -7.63 7.34
C GLU A 197 0.58 -8.51 7.21
N LEU A 198 0.74 -9.56 8.05
CA LEU A 198 1.84 -10.51 7.91
C LEU A 198 1.78 -11.20 6.56
N PHE A 199 0.60 -11.71 6.19
CA PHE A 199 0.43 -12.39 4.92
C PHE A 199 0.72 -11.47 3.72
N TYR A 200 0.28 -10.21 3.78
CA TYR A 200 0.59 -9.22 2.75
C TYR A 200 2.12 -9.03 2.63
N VAL A 201 2.82 -8.77 3.73
CA VAL A 201 4.26 -8.47 3.67
C VAL A 201 5.07 -9.68 3.23
N CYS A 202 4.70 -10.90 3.67
CA CYS A 202 5.34 -12.12 3.20
C CYS A 202 5.19 -12.30 1.68
N ARG A 203 4.09 -11.82 1.10
CA ARG A 203 3.80 -11.94 -0.34
C ARG A 203 4.47 -10.86 -1.19
N PHE A 204 4.59 -9.62 -0.70
CA PHE A 204 4.92 -8.45 -1.54
C PHE A 204 6.19 -7.69 -1.11
N TRP A 205 6.95 -8.16 -0.10
CA TRP A 205 8.18 -7.48 0.32
C TRP A 205 9.19 -7.33 -0.83
N VAL A 206 9.32 -8.33 -1.70
CA VAL A 206 10.21 -8.27 -2.87
C VAL A 206 9.76 -7.21 -3.87
N ASP A 207 8.46 -7.11 -4.16
CA ASP A 207 7.94 -6.10 -5.07
C ASP A 207 8.28 -4.69 -4.58
N HIS A 208 8.04 -4.42 -3.31
CA HIS A 208 8.40 -3.14 -2.69
C HIS A 208 9.92 -2.89 -2.72
N LEU A 209 10.72 -3.93 -2.46
CA LEU A 209 12.18 -3.83 -2.48
C LEU A 209 12.74 -3.56 -3.88
N ARG A 210 12.10 -4.08 -4.94
CA ARG A 210 12.48 -3.84 -6.34
C ARG A 210 12.07 -2.45 -6.84
N LEU A 211 11.07 -1.84 -6.22
CA LEU A 211 10.55 -0.52 -6.59
C LEU A 211 11.26 0.63 -5.85
N THR A 212 12.13 0.33 -4.88
CA THR A 212 12.92 1.33 -4.16
C THR A 212 14.36 1.42 -4.68
N GLU A 213 15.05 2.49 -4.32
CA GLU A 213 16.50 2.53 -4.33
C GLU A 213 17.03 1.75 -3.12
N MET A 214 17.97 0.83 -3.35
CA MET A 214 18.55 0.02 -2.29
C MET A 214 19.42 0.91 -1.39
N SER A 215 19.18 0.82 -0.08
CA SER A 215 19.96 1.53 0.95
C SER A 215 20.70 0.52 1.82
N GLU A 216 21.75 0.97 2.52
CA GLU A 216 22.51 0.13 3.46
C GLU A 216 21.61 -0.45 4.56
N GLU A 217 20.69 0.37 5.09
CA GLU A 217 19.70 -0.07 6.08
C GLU A 217 18.84 -1.23 5.54
N LEU A 218 18.25 -1.08 4.34
CA LEU A 218 17.45 -2.14 3.73
C LEU A 218 18.29 -3.39 3.41
N GLY A 219 19.54 -3.22 2.98
CA GLY A 219 20.47 -4.33 2.77
C GLY A 219 20.73 -5.11 4.05
N SER A 220 20.92 -4.42 5.18
CA SER A 220 21.07 -5.06 6.49
C SER A 220 19.81 -5.79 6.94
N MET A 221 18.63 -5.17 6.77
CA MET A 221 17.34 -5.79 7.11
C MET A 221 17.07 -7.05 6.27
N LEU A 222 17.40 -7.00 4.97
CA LEU A 222 17.30 -8.16 4.11
C LEU A 222 18.25 -9.28 4.55
N ASN A 223 19.51 -8.95 4.85
CA ASN A 223 20.47 -9.96 5.29
C ASN A 223 20.02 -10.63 6.60
N GLU A 224 19.50 -9.85 7.55
CA GLU A 224 18.89 -10.39 8.78
C GLU A 224 17.72 -11.33 8.45
N PHE A 225 16.80 -10.89 7.60
CA PHE A 225 15.65 -11.69 7.18
C PHE A 225 16.09 -13.03 6.55
N LEU A 226 17.01 -12.99 5.58
CA LEU A 226 17.50 -14.19 4.90
C LEU A 226 18.22 -15.14 5.86
N SER A 227 18.99 -14.60 6.81
CA SER A 227 19.79 -15.40 7.74
C SER A 227 18.99 -16.00 8.89
N GLN A 228 17.93 -15.31 9.35
CA GLN A 228 17.26 -15.66 10.61
C GLN A 228 15.77 -15.99 10.46
N ARG A 229 15.11 -15.51 9.41
CA ARG A 229 13.64 -15.55 9.28
C ARG A 229 13.15 -16.26 8.03
N LEU A 230 14.04 -16.61 7.10
CA LEU A 230 13.67 -17.25 5.83
C LEU A 230 12.84 -18.52 6.02
N LEU A 231 13.21 -19.38 6.97
CA LEU A 231 12.46 -20.63 7.24
C LEU A 231 11.05 -20.36 7.77
N PHE A 232 10.89 -19.38 8.65
CA PHE A 232 9.58 -19.00 9.19
C PHE A 232 8.70 -18.34 8.12
N TRP A 233 9.31 -17.57 7.22
CA TRP A 233 8.61 -17.05 6.05
C TRP A 233 8.15 -18.17 5.12
N MET A 234 9.01 -19.17 4.84
CA MET A 234 8.62 -20.33 4.03
C MET A 234 7.46 -21.10 4.67
N GLU A 235 7.44 -21.23 6.00
CA GLU A 235 6.34 -21.83 6.74
C GLU A 235 5.01 -21.10 6.49
N VAL A 236 4.98 -19.76 6.64
CA VAL A 236 3.80 -18.94 6.33
C VAL A 236 3.37 -19.08 4.88
N MET A 237 4.32 -19.06 3.94
CA MET A 237 4.02 -19.20 2.51
C MET A 237 3.47 -20.59 2.16
N ASN A 238 3.93 -21.63 2.83
CA ASN A 238 3.43 -22.99 2.69
C ASN A 238 2.00 -23.12 3.27
N LEU A 239 1.78 -22.62 4.49
CA LEU A 239 0.47 -22.65 5.17
C LEU A 239 -0.61 -21.86 4.42
N LYS A 240 -0.24 -20.89 3.58
CA LYS A 240 -1.16 -20.11 2.73
C LYS A 240 -1.16 -20.57 1.27
N ASP A 241 -0.62 -21.75 0.97
CA ASP A 241 -0.54 -22.35 -0.38
C ASP A 241 0.09 -21.43 -1.43
N CYS A 242 1.04 -20.58 -1.01
CA CYS A 242 1.68 -19.56 -1.85
C CYS A 242 3.18 -19.83 -2.08
N MET A 243 3.70 -21.01 -1.71
CA MET A 243 5.13 -21.29 -1.73
C MET A 243 5.78 -21.12 -3.11
N ILE A 244 5.11 -21.60 -4.18
CA ILE A 244 5.63 -21.46 -5.56
C ILE A 244 5.78 -19.98 -5.93
N THR A 245 4.76 -19.17 -5.64
CA THR A 245 4.82 -17.72 -5.89
C THR A 245 5.91 -17.07 -5.04
N GLY A 246 6.03 -17.44 -3.76
CA GLY A 246 7.07 -16.93 -2.87
C GLY A 246 8.48 -17.20 -3.37
N LEU A 247 8.77 -18.43 -3.80
CA LEU A 247 10.07 -18.79 -4.37
C LEU A 247 10.37 -18.02 -5.65
N ALA A 248 9.38 -17.82 -6.51
CA ALA A 248 9.55 -17.03 -7.73
C ALA A 248 9.93 -15.58 -7.41
N GLU A 249 9.30 -14.96 -6.40
CA GLU A 249 9.69 -13.61 -5.96
C GLU A 249 11.08 -13.58 -5.34
N LEU A 250 11.42 -14.54 -4.47
CA LEU A 250 12.75 -14.62 -3.86
C LEU A 250 13.86 -14.78 -4.92
N LEU A 251 13.63 -15.60 -5.95
CA LEU A 251 14.56 -15.74 -7.09
C LEU A 251 14.71 -14.44 -7.90
N LYS A 252 13.63 -13.69 -8.11
CA LYS A 252 13.71 -12.35 -8.73
C LYS A 252 14.53 -11.39 -7.88
N CYS A 253 14.40 -11.45 -6.56
CA CYS A 253 15.20 -10.66 -5.63
C CYS A 253 16.70 -10.99 -5.80
N CYS A 254 17.06 -12.28 -5.74
CA CYS A 254 18.44 -12.75 -5.91
C CYS A 254 19.05 -12.35 -7.25
N THR A 255 18.30 -12.44 -8.36
CA THR A 255 18.79 -12.03 -9.68
C THR A 255 18.96 -10.51 -9.78
N SER A 256 18.04 -9.73 -9.23
CA SER A 256 18.13 -8.26 -9.23
C SER A 256 19.30 -7.73 -8.37
N MET A 257 19.63 -8.42 -7.27
CA MET A 257 20.73 -8.06 -6.38
C MET A 257 22.08 -8.59 -6.86
N GLY A 258 22.09 -9.79 -7.47
CA GLY A 258 23.29 -10.35 -8.10
C GLY A 258 23.85 -9.48 -9.23
N ILE A 259 23.02 -8.65 -9.87
CA ILE A 259 23.46 -7.67 -10.88
C ILE A 259 24.12 -6.43 -10.23
N HIS A 260 23.81 -6.11 -8.97
CA HIS A 260 24.33 -4.93 -8.28
C HIS A 260 25.48 -5.21 -7.29
N GLN A 261 25.62 -6.44 -6.76
CA GLN A 261 26.60 -6.74 -5.71
C GLN A 261 27.87 -7.48 -6.16
N ILE A 262 27.94 -8.01 -7.39
CA ILE A 262 29.18 -8.65 -7.89
C ILE A 262 30.31 -7.60 -8.10
N CYS A 263 30.00 -6.30 -8.19
CA CYS A 263 31.00 -5.25 -8.41
C CYS A 263 31.45 -4.47 -7.16
N ARG A 264 30.97 -4.76 -5.94
CA ARG A 264 31.29 -3.91 -4.76
C ARG A 264 31.74 -4.61 -3.47
N CYS A 265 31.78 -5.93 -3.39
CA CYS A 265 32.13 -6.60 -2.13
C CYS A 265 33.41 -7.44 -2.16
N ASN A 266 34.21 -7.44 -3.23
CA ASN A 266 35.49 -8.15 -3.24
C ASN A 266 36.57 -7.31 -3.89
N LEU A 267 37.33 -6.59 -3.07
CA LEU A 267 38.80 -6.44 -3.16
C LEU A 267 39.26 -5.71 -1.88
N PRO A 268 39.93 -6.38 -0.93
CA PRO A 268 40.72 -5.68 0.08
C PRO A 268 41.93 -5.05 -0.60
N GLU A 269 42.13 -3.74 -0.42
CA GLU A 269 43.38 -3.08 -0.76
C GLU A 269 44.48 -3.63 0.16
N SER A 270 45.42 -4.35 -0.44
CA SER A 270 46.70 -4.74 0.15
C SER A 270 47.79 -3.76 -0.25
#